data_AF-A0A920P470-F1
#
_entry.id   AF-A0A920P470-F1
#
_cell.length_a   1.000
_cell.length_b   1.000
_cell.length_c   1.000
_cell.angle_alpha   90.00
_cell.angle_beta   90.00
_cell.angle_gamma   90.00
#
_symmetry.space_group_name_H-M   'P 1'
#
loop_
_entity.id
_entity.type
_entity.pdbx_description
1 polymer ?
#
loop_
_entity_poly.entity_id
_entity_poly.type
_entity_poly.pdbx_seq_one_letter_code
_entity_poly.pdbx_strand_id
1 'polypeptide(L)'
;MERLATQVGAELLEYRNGELRGGGGVAELVELGLYEGWMPFTQNYLLDGREGVREFTETSLGRLTYVTAYRRLPDGDILGAQVPLSAGATAIQRMDLIELLGFVMLVGAALSLILAWMAGRALTSPIRALQVASEGVGSGNLDLRLPNERKDEFGAVFRAFNRMVNRVRRARHQLVRTSRRTQAIMEEAAVGMVALDQDGRVTLVNPRAEHLFGSKVVVGHPLPGKGPFAGARFPFGSITSSKVLQLRPILRFK
;
A
#
# COMPACT_ATOMS: atom_id res chain seq x y z
N MET A 1 -30.88 -63.38 1.13
CA MET A 1 -30.87 -62.31 0.12
C MET A 1 -30.46 -60.97 0.69
N GLU A 2 -31.11 -60.48 1.75
CA GLU A 2 -30.83 -59.15 2.34
C GLU A 2 -29.37 -58.94 2.78
N ARG A 3 -28.78 -59.90 3.51
CA ARG A 3 -27.35 -59.86 3.91
C ARG A 3 -26.38 -59.82 2.72
N LEU A 4 -26.72 -60.49 1.61
CA LEU A 4 -25.92 -60.52 0.38
C LEU A 4 -26.06 -59.21 -0.40
N ALA A 5 -27.26 -58.63 -0.44
CA ALA A 5 -27.51 -57.32 -1.05
C ALA A 5 -26.68 -56.21 -0.38
N THR A 6 -26.64 -56.20 0.97
CA THR A 6 -25.83 -55.25 1.73
C THR A 6 -24.33 -55.42 1.50
N GLN A 7 -23.86 -56.65 1.32
CA GLN A 7 -22.43 -56.95 1.09
C GLN A 7 -21.95 -56.55 -0.32
N VAL A 8 -22.85 -56.63 -1.30
CA VAL A 8 -22.56 -56.32 -2.71
C VAL A 8 -22.87 -54.86 -3.06
N GLY A 9 -23.59 -54.13 -2.19
CA GLY A 9 -23.99 -52.75 -2.43
C GLY A 9 -24.99 -52.60 -3.59
N ALA A 10 -25.71 -53.68 -3.91
CA ALA A 10 -26.65 -53.76 -5.01
C ALA A 10 -27.94 -54.42 -4.53
N GLU A 11 -29.07 -53.96 -5.06
CA GLU A 11 -30.36 -54.58 -4.76
C GLU A 11 -30.50 -55.87 -5.57
N LEU A 12 -30.78 -56.98 -4.89
CA LEU A 12 -30.91 -58.29 -5.51
C LEU A 12 -32.38 -58.61 -5.76
N LEU A 13 -32.67 -59.02 -6.99
CA LEU A 13 -33.97 -59.49 -7.45
C LEU A 13 -33.90 -60.98 -7.75
N GLU A 14 -34.94 -61.71 -7.36
CA GLU A 14 -35.08 -63.14 -7.61
C GLU A 14 -36.32 -63.38 -8.45
N TYR A 15 -36.13 -64.05 -9.59
CA TYR A 15 -37.18 -64.38 -10.53
C TYR A 15 -37.31 -65.89 -10.69
N ARG A 16 -38.54 -66.39 -10.65
CA ARG A 16 -38.87 -67.79 -10.93
C ARG A 16 -39.92 -67.84 -12.04
N ASN A 17 -39.62 -68.58 -13.11
CA ASN A 17 -40.47 -68.65 -14.30
C ASN A 17 -40.82 -67.25 -14.88
N GLY A 18 -39.89 -66.30 -14.79
CA GLY A 18 -40.09 -64.92 -15.26
C GLY A 18 -40.86 -64.00 -14.30
N GLU A 19 -41.44 -64.53 -13.22
CA GLU A 19 -42.15 -63.75 -12.20
C GLU A 19 -41.20 -63.40 -11.04
N LEU A 20 -41.24 -62.16 -10.58
CA LEU A 20 -40.47 -61.73 -9.42
C LEU A 20 -41.00 -62.39 -8.15
N ARG A 21 -40.13 -63.08 -7.42
CA ARG A 21 -40.46 -63.79 -6.17
C ARG A 21 -39.84 -63.16 -4.93
N GLY A 22 -38.75 -62.40 -5.08
CA GLY A 22 -38.08 -61.80 -3.94
C GLY A 22 -37.11 -60.69 -4.33
N GLY A 23 -36.85 -59.78 -3.39
CA GLY A 23 -35.86 -58.73 -3.51
C GLY A 23 -36.08 -57.63 -2.47
N GLY A 24 -35.01 -56.96 -2.05
CA GLY A 24 -35.04 -56.06 -0.89
C GLY A 24 -35.83 -54.78 -1.15
N GLY A 25 -37.09 -54.73 -0.70
CA GLY A 25 -37.99 -53.58 -0.89
C GLY A 25 -38.88 -53.65 -2.14
N VAL A 26 -38.72 -54.70 -2.95
CA VAL A 26 -39.35 -54.77 -4.29
C VAL A 26 -40.83 -55.18 -4.22
N ALA A 27 -41.26 -55.88 -3.16
CA ALA A 27 -42.67 -56.18 -2.94
C ALA A 27 -43.50 -54.89 -2.84
N GLU A 28 -42.98 -53.87 -2.14
CA GLU A 28 -43.62 -52.56 -2.01
C GLU A 28 -43.60 -51.78 -3.33
N LEU A 29 -42.54 -51.91 -4.13
CA LEU A 29 -42.43 -51.28 -5.46
C LEU A 29 -43.38 -51.89 -6.50
N VAL A 30 -43.65 -53.19 -6.43
CA VAL A 30 -44.64 -53.88 -7.27
C VAL A 30 -46.05 -53.46 -6.86
N GLU A 31 -46.35 -53.41 -5.56
CA GLU A 31 -47.64 -52.94 -5.05
C GLU A 31 -47.93 -51.47 -5.41
N LEU A 32 -46.91 -50.63 -5.40
CA LEU A 32 -47.00 -49.22 -5.83
C LEU A 32 -47.09 -49.04 -7.36
N GLY A 33 -47.06 -50.13 -8.14
CA GLY A 33 -47.11 -50.10 -9.61
C GLY A 33 -45.89 -49.46 -10.27
N LEU A 34 -44.81 -49.28 -9.50
CA LEU A 34 -43.56 -48.73 -10.01
C LEU A 34 -42.75 -49.81 -10.72
N TYR A 35 -42.93 -51.08 -10.35
CA TYR A 35 -42.25 -52.21 -10.95
C TYR A 35 -43.25 -53.20 -11.55
N GLU A 36 -43.02 -53.65 -12.78
CA GLU A 36 -43.96 -54.56 -13.47
C GLU A 36 -44.04 -55.95 -12.83
N GLY A 37 -43.09 -56.33 -11.96
CA GLY A 37 -43.08 -57.63 -11.29
C GLY A 37 -42.70 -58.81 -12.20
N TRP A 38 -42.46 -58.55 -13.48
CA TRP A 38 -42.02 -59.52 -14.47
C TRP A 38 -40.62 -59.20 -14.97
N MET A 39 -39.89 -60.24 -15.35
CA MET A 39 -38.64 -60.08 -16.06
C MET A 39 -38.91 -59.52 -17.47
N PRO A 40 -38.10 -58.56 -17.96
CA PRO A 40 -38.22 -58.11 -19.34
C PRO A 40 -38.14 -59.30 -20.30
N PHE A 41 -39.08 -59.36 -21.26
CA PHE A 41 -39.22 -60.49 -22.17
C PHE A 41 -37.93 -60.82 -22.94
N THR A 42 -37.19 -59.78 -23.35
CA THR A 42 -35.90 -59.91 -24.04
C THR A 42 -34.87 -60.65 -23.18
N GLN A 43 -34.81 -60.34 -21.89
CA GLN A 43 -33.89 -60.97 -20.94
C GLN A 43 -34.29 -62.41 -20.65
N ASN A 44 -35.58 -62.66 -20.44
CA ASN A 44 -36.08 -64.02 -20.22
C ASN A 44 -35.79 -64.92 -21.42
N TYR A 45 -35.94 -64.41 -22.65
CA TYR A 45 -35.62 -65.14 -23.88
C TYR A 45 -34.12 -65.39 -24.05
N LEU A 46 -33.26 -64.41 -23.75
CA LEU A 46 -31.81 -64.54 -23.92
C LEU A 46 -31.15 -65.45 -22.89
N LEU A 47 -31.75 -65.54 -21.70
CA LEU A 47 -31.34 -66.46 -20.64
C LEU A 47 -31.92 -67.88 -20.83
N ASP A 48 -32.85 -68.05 -21.76
CA ASP A 48 -33.46 -69.36 -22.00
C ASP A 48 -32.48 -70.32 -22.69
N GLY A 49 -32.36 -71.53 -22.14
CA GLY A 49 -31.43 -72.55 -22.62
C GLY A 49 -29.93 -72.25 -22.46
N ARG A 50 -29.52 -71.15 -21.81
CA ARG A 50 -28.10 -70.78 -21.65
C ARG A 50 -27.70 -70.56 -20.19
N GLU A 51 -27.00 -71.54 -19.61
CA GLU A 51 -26.39 -71.39 -18.28
C GLU A 51 -25.22 -70.39 -18.32
N GLY A 52 -25.15 -69.50 -17.31
CA GLY A 52 -23.98 -68.65 -17.08
C GLY A 52 -23.88 -67.36 -17.90
N VAL A 53 -24.88 -67.02 -18.72
CA VAL A 53 -24.92 -65.73 -19.44
C VAL A 53 -25.16 -64.59 -18.45
N ARG A 54 -24.34 -63.54 -18.58
CA ARG A 54 -24.52 -62.25 -17.88
C ARG A 54 -25.04 -61.25 -18.89
N GLU A 55 -26.19 -60.68 -18.61
CA GLU A 55 -26.74 -59.63 -19.45
C GLU A 55 -27.03 -58.39 -18.63
N PHE A 56 -26.77 -57.23 -19.23
CA PHE A 56 -26.92 -55.92 -18.62
C PHE A 56 -28.05 -55.19 -19.33
N THR A 57 -29.09 -54.81 -18.59
CA THR A 57 -30.16 -53.96 -19.10
C THR A 57 -30.16 -52.64 -18.37
N GLU A 58 -30.29 -51.56 -19.11
CA GLU A 58 -30.60 -50.24 -18.56
C GLU A 58 -32.12 -50.14 -18.37
N THR A 59 -32.55 -50.05 -17.12
CA THR A 59 -33.97 -49.90 -16.76
C THR A 59 -34.16 -48.57 -16.04
N SER A 60 -35.17 -47.81 -16.46
CA SER A 60 -35.56 -46.59 -15.78
C SER A 60 -36.75 -46.86 -14.85
N LEU A 61 -36.57 -46.57 -13.55
CA LEU A 61 -37.64 -46.53 -12.56
C LEU A 61 -37.95 -45.06 -12.25
N GLY A 62 -38.99 -44.51 -12.88
CA GLY A 62 -39.25 -43.06 -12.83
C GLY A 62 -38.13 -42.24 -13.48
N ARG A 63 -37.39 -41.43 -12.69
CA ARG A 63 -36.22 -40.65 -13.15
C ARG A 63 -34.88 -41.31 -12.84
N LEU A 64 -34.89 -42.46 -12.18
CA LEU A 64 -33.70 -43.17 -11.76
C LEU A 64 -33.37 -44.23 -12.78
N THR A 65 -32.12 -44.21 -13.26
CA THR A 65 -31.62 -45.18 -14.23
C THR A 65 -30.74 -46.20 -13.51
N TYR A 66 -31.05 -47.48 -13.73
CA TYR A 66 -30.35 -48.60 -13.14
C TYR A 66 -29.74 -49.47 -14.24
N VAL A 67 -28.56 -50.02 -13.97
CA VAL A 67 -28.07 -51.17 -14.71
C VAL A 67 -28.41 -52.42 -13.91
N THR A 68 -29.16 -53.33 -14.52
CA THR A 68 -29.47 -54.63 -13.94
C THR A 68 -28.65 -55.72 -14.62
N ALA A 69 -27.84 -56.43 -13.84
CA ALA A 69 -27.13 -57.62 -14.31
C ALA A 69 -27.95 -58.87 -13.97
N TYR A 70 -28.29 -59.70 -14.96
CA TYR A 70 -29.02 -60.95 -14.74
C TYR A 70 -28.11 -62.18 -14.81
N ARG A 71 -28.42 -63.21 -14.01
CA ARG A 71 -27.76 -64.52 -14.05
C ARG A 71 -28.73 -65.63 -13.68
N ARG A 72 -28.79 -66.69 -14.49
CA ARG A 72 -29.51 -67.94 -14.16
C ARG A 72 -28.71 -68.81 -13.17
N LEU A 73 -29.39 -69.37 -12.19
CA LEU A 73 -28.87 -70.28 -11.17
C LEU A 73 -29.08 -71.75 -11.61
N PRO A 74 -28.33 -72.70 -11.01
CA PRO A 74 -28.43 -74.13 -11.37
C PRO A 74 -29.79 -74.77 -11.09
N ASP A 75 -30.61 -74.18 -10.22
CA ASP A 75 -31.97 -74.60 -9.88
C ASP A 75 -33.03 -74.03 -10.83
N GLY A 76 -32.63 -73.19 -11.80
CA GLY A 76 -33.51 -72.59 -12.79
C GLY A 76 -34.01 -71.19 -12.43
N ASP A 77 -33.80 -70.73 -11.19
CA ASP A 77 -34.14 -69.38 -10.77
C ASP A 77 -33.16 -68.36 -11.39
N ILE A 78 -33.57 -67.10 -11.51
CA ILE A 78 -32.74 -66.03 -12.08
C ILE A 78 -32.55 -64.92 -11.06
N LEU A 79 -31.30 -64.53 -10.85
CA LEU A 79 -30.94 -63.39 -10.02
C LEU A 79 -30.63 -62.16 -10.87
N GLY A 80 -31.28 -61.04 -10.55
CA GLY A 80 -30.95 -59.70 -11.04
C GLY A 80 -30.21 -58.91 -9.96
N ALA A 81 -29.16 -58.17 -10.30
CA ALA A 81 -28.51 -57.22 -9.40
C ALA A 81 -28.61 -55.81 -9.98
N GLN A 82 -29.31 -54.91 -9.30
CA GLN A 82 -29.50 -53.52 -9.74
C GLN A 82 -28.51 -52.58 -9.07
N VAL A 83 -27.86 -51.73 -9.88
CA VAL A 83 -26.96 -50.66 -9.39
C VAL A 83 -27.42 -49.31 -9.97
N PRO A 84 -27.66 -48.28 -9.14
CA PRO A 84 -28.03 -46.95 -9.61
C PRO A 84 -26.82 -46.25 -10.26
N LEU A 85 -26.97 -45.82 -11.52
CA LEU A 85 -25.91 -45.12 -12.27
C LEU A 85 -25.52 -43.76 -11.64
N SER A 86 -26.43 -43.15 -10.88
CA SER A 86 -26.26 -41.83 -10.25
C SER A 86 -25.39 -41.85 -8.98
N ALA A 87 -25.18 -43.01 -8.35
CA ALA A 87 -24.41 -43.11 -7.12
C ALA A 87 -22.89 -42.93 -7.35
N GLY A 88 -22.40 -43.29 -8.55
CA GLY A 88 -20.98 -43.11 -8.92
C GLY A 88 -20.60 -41.66 -9.28
N ALA A 89 -21.57 -40.83 -9.71
CA ALA A 89 -21.28 -39.52 -10.28
C ALA A 89 -21.22 -38.37 -9.24
N THR A 90 -21.83 -38.54 -8.07
CA THR A 90 -22.01 -37.43 -7.11
C THR A 90 -20.85 -37.25 -6.13
N ALA A 91 -20.04 -38.28 -5.89
CA ALA A 91 -18.88 -38.21 -5.00
C ALA A 91 -17.67 -37.51 -5.65
N ILE A 92 -17.51 -37.61 -6.96
CA ILE A 92 -16.34 -37.10 -7.68
C ILE A 92 -16.41 -35.57 -7.87
N GLN A 93 -17.60 -34.97 -7.96
CA GLN A 93 -17.73 -33.53 -8.24
C GLN A 93 -17.58 -32.59 -7.03
N ARG A 94 -17.80 -33.07 -5.80
CA ARG A 94 -17.82 -32.17 -4.62
C ARG A 94 -16.43 -31.82 -4.09
N MET A 95 -15.44 -32.68 -4.30
CA MET A 95 -14.06 -32.44 -3.84
C MET A 95 -13.36 -31.35 -4.67
N ASP A 96 -13.61 -31.30 -5.98
CA ASP A 96 -12.97 -30.34 -6.88
C ASP A 96 -13.33 -28.87 -6.59
N LEU A 97 -14.57 -28.60 -6.14
CA LEU A 97 -15.03 -27.23 -5.94
C LEU A 97 -14.40 -26.57 -4.70
N ILE A 98 -14.23 -27.30 -3.60
CA ILE A 98 -13.65 -26.76 -2.36
C ILE A 98 -12.16 -26.47 -2.57
N GLU A 99 -11.44 -27.35 -3.25
CA GLU A 99 -10.03 -27.15 -3.59
C GLU A 99 -9.85 -25.94 -4.52
N LEU A 100 -10.68 -25.81 -5.55
CA LEU A 100 -10.66 -24.66 -6.45
C LEU A 100 -10.92 -23.35 -5.70
N LEU A 101 -11.94 -23.30 -4.83
CA LEU A 101 -12.26 -22.12 -4.03
C LEU A 101 -11.12 -21.77 -3.07
N GLY A 102 -10.52 -22.76 -2.41
CA GLY A 102 -9.37 -22.58 -1.54
C GLY A 102 -8.17 -21.99 -2.29
N PHE A 103 -7.87 -22.51 -3.49
CA PHE A 103 -6.81 -22.00 -4.34
C PHE A 103 -7.06 -20.55 -4.78
N VAL A 104 -8.29 -20.23 -5.22
CA VAL A 104 -8.66 -18.86 -5.62
C VAL A 104 -8.54 -17.89 -4.44
N MET A 105 -8.98 -18.29 -3.23
CA MET A 105 -8.82 -17.47 -2.03
C MET A 105 -7.35 -17.24 -1.68
N LEU A 106 -6.52 -18.29 -1.75
CA LEU A 106 -5.09 -18.19 -1.48
C LEU A 106 -4.40 -17.21 -2.44
N VAL A 107 -4.67 -17.35 -3.73
CA VAL A 107 -4.13 -16.46 -4.77
C VAL A 107 -4.64 -15.03 -4.57
N GLY A 108 -5.93 -14.85 -4.28
CA GLY A 108 -6.52 -13.54 -4.01
C GLY A 108 -5.94 -12.85 -2.78
N ALA A 109 -5.67 -13.62 -1.71
CA ALA A 109 -5.02 -13.12 -0.49
C ALA A 109 -3.57 -12.71 -0.76
N ALA A 110 -2.81 -13.53 -1.49
CA ALA A 110 -1.44 -13.23 -1.87
C ALA A 110 -1.34 -11.96 -2.74
N LEU A 111 -2.20 -11.85 -3.76
CA LEU A 111 -2.29 -10.66 -4.61
C LEU A 111 -2.67 -9.42 -3.82
N SER A 112 -3.64 -9.52 -2.91
CA SER A 112 -4.03 -8.41 -2.03
C SER A 112 -2.86 -7.93 -1.17
N LEU A 113 -2.08 -8.85 -0.60
CA LEU A 113 -0.93 -8.50 0.23
C LEU A 113 0.17 -7.80 -0.57
N ILE A 114 0.46 -8.29 -1.79
CA ILE A 114 1.44 -7.68 -2.68
C ILE A 114 1.00 -6.26 -3.07
N LEU A 115 -0.27 -6.08 -3.47
CA LEU A 115 -0.81 -4.77 -3.83
C LEU A 115 -0.80 -3.80 -2.66
N ALA A 116 -1.20 -4.24 -1.46
CA ALA A 116 -1.17 -3.43 -0.25
C ALA A 116 0.27 -2.98 0.08
N TRP A 117 1.24 -3.89 -0.02
CA TRP A 117 2.65 -3.58 0.20
C TRP A 117 3.20 -2.58 -0.83
N MET A 118 2.89 -2.77 -2.12
CA MET A 118 3.28 -1.86 -3.19
C MET A 118 2.68 -0.46 -2.99
N ALA A 119 1.39 -0.38 -2.69
CA ALA A 119 0.69 0.89 -2.44
C ALA A 119 1.26 1.62 -1.22
N GLY A 120 1.49 0.89 -0.12
CA GLY A 120 2.13 1.44 1.07
C GLY A 120 3.51 2.01 0.74
N ARG A 121 4.34 1.28 0.01
CA ARG A 121 5.69 1.75 -0.37
C ARG A 121 5.64 2.96 -1.32
N ALA A 122 4.70 2.96 -2.28
CA ALA A 122 4.51 4.03 -3.25
C ALA A 122 4.12 5.36 -2.59
N LEU A 123 3.40 5.30 -1.45
CA LEU A 123 2.96 6.46 -0.68
C LEU A 123 3.99 6.88 0.38
N THR A 124 4.48 5.94 1.19
CA THR A 124 5.39 6.25 2.30
C THR A 124 6.76 6.75 1.82
N SER A 125 7.29 6.21 0.71
CA SER A 125 8.59 6.62 0.18
C SER A 125 8.67 8.12 -0.17
N PRO A 126 7.77 8.70 -0.98
CA PRO A 126 7.83 10.12 -1.30
C PRO A 126 7.53 11.02 -0.09
N ILE A 127 6.66 10.61 0.83
CA ILE A 127 6.40 11.36 2.06
C ILE A 127 7.67 11.47 2.90
N ARG A 128 8.37 10.35 3.11
CA ARG A 128 9.63 10.33 3.87
C ARG A 128 10.72 11.16 3.19
N ALA A 129 10.82 11.09 1.86
CA ALA A 129 11.77 11.92 1.11
C ALA A 129 11.49 13.42 1.30
N LEU A 130 10.21 13.83 1.25
CA LEU A 130 9.82 15.21 1.47
C LEU A 130 10.09 15.67 2.93
N GLN A 131 9.83 14.80 3.91
CA GLN A 131 10.14 15.07 5.32
C GLN A 131 11.63 15.33 5.51
N VAL A 132 12.49 14.41 5.08
CA VAL A 132 13.96 14.54 5.19
C VAL A 132 14.45 15.78 4.47
N ALA A 133 13.95 16.07 3.26
CA ALA A 133 14.32 17.28 2.54
C ALA A 133 13.88 18.56 3.26
N SER A 134 12.70 18.56 3.87
CA SER A 134 12.17 19.71 4.62
C SER A 134 12.98 19.98 5.90
N GLU A 135 13.35 18.94 6.64
CA GLU A 135 14.23 19.03 7.82
C GLU A 135 15.63 19.54 7.42
N GLY A 136 16.17 19.05 6.30
CA GLY A 136 17.44 19.55 5.76
C GLY A 136 17.40 21.03 5.37
N VAL A 137 16.31 21.48 4.74
CA VAL A 137 16.12 22.91 4.44
C VAL A 137 15.95 23.74 5.71
N GLY A 138 15.22 23.24 6.71
CA GLY A 138 15.02 23.88 8.01
C GLY A 138 16.31 24.06 8.81
N SER A 139 17.26 23.12 8.69
CA SER A 139 18.61 23.23 9.27
C SER A 139 19.57 24.11 8.47
N GLY A 140 19.11 24.72 7.37
CA GLY A 140 19.87 25.67 6.55
C GLY A 140 20.61 25.05 5.37
N ASN A 141 20.48 23.73 5.14
CA ASN A 141 21.00 23.07 3.95
C ASN A 141 20.05 23.26 2.76
N LEU A 142 20.33 24.27 1.94
CA LEU A 142 19.54 24.59 0.76
C LEU A 142 19.99 23.83 -0.49
N ASP A 143 20.99 22.95 -0.41
CA ASP A 143 21.52 22.17 -1.54
C ASP A 143 20.79 20.85 -1.80
N LEU A 144 19.97 20.41 -0.84
CA LEU A 144 19.06 19.28 -1.01
C LEU A 144 18.04 19.55 -2.13
N ARG A 145 17.84 18.54 -2.98
CA ARG A 145 16.86 18.56 -4.07
C ARG A 145 16.12 17.24 -4.14
N LEU A 146 14.81 17.32 -4.33
CA LEU A 146 13.98 16.15 -4.59
C LEU A 146 14.02 15.79 -6.09
N PRO A 147 13.82 14.52 -6.46
CA PRO A 147 13.75 14.08 -7.85
C PRO A 147 12.69 14.84 -8.66
N ASN A 148 13.00 15.21 -9.89
CA ASN A 148 12.15 16.01 -10.78
C ASN A 148 11.44 15.20 -11.89
N GLU A 149 11.87 13.95 -12.12
CA GLU A 149 11.40 13.08 -13.21
C GLU A 149 10.08 12.33 -12.90
N ARG A 150 9.56 12.41 -11.68
CA ARG A 150 8.27 11.79 -11.31
C ARG A 150 7.12 12.40 -12.12
N LYS A 151 6.30 11.52 -12.70
CA LYS A 151 5.11 11.83 -13.51
C LYS A 151 3.79 11.65 -12.76
N ASP A 152 3.84 11.43 -11.45
CA ASP A 152 2.67 11.31 -10.58
C ASP A 152 2.40 12.61 -9.82
N GLU A 153 1.40 12.57 -8.93
CA GLU A 153 0.98 13.68 -8.08
C GLU A 153 2.13 14.18 -7.20
N PHE A 154 2.98 13.27 -6.71
CA PHE A 154 4.17 13.62 -5.93
C PHE A 154 5.23 14.35 -6.74
N GLY A 155 5.33 14.08 -8.05
CA GLY A 155 6.18 14.84 -8.96
C GLY A 155 5.84 16.34 -8.97
N ALA A 156 4.56 16.70 -8.97
CA ALA A 156 4.13 18.09 -8.91
C ALA A 156 4.53 18.75 -7.58
N VAL A 157 4.33 18.04 -6.46
CA VAL A 157 4.73 18.48 -5.11
C VAL A 157 6.24 18.67 -5.02
N PHE A 158 7.03 17.71 -5.51
CA PHE A 158 8.50 17.79 -5.47
C PHE A 158 9.03 18.96 -6.30
N ARG A 159 8.44 19.21 -7.48
CA ARG A 159 8.77 20.40 -8.28
C ARG A 159 8.42 21.70 -7.55
N ALA A 160 7.27 21.75 -6.87
CA ALA A 160 6.88 22.92 -6.07
C ALA A 160 7.83 23.17 -4.91
N PHE A 161 8.21 22.12 -4.17
CA PHE A 161 9.21 22.18 -3.10
C PHE A 161 10.55 22.70 -3.61
N ASN A 162 11.08 22.13 -4.71
CA ASN A 162 12.34 22.58 -5.30
C ASN A 162 12.28 24.07 -5.73
N ARG A 163 11.14 24.55 -6.26
CA ARG A 163 10.96 25.98 -6.56
C ARG A 163 11.00 26.85 -5.30
N MET A 164 10.38 26.41 -4.20
CA MET A 164 10.42 27.10 -2.92
C MET A 164 11.86 27.20 -2.40
N VAL A 165 12.61 26.09 -2.36
CA VAL A 165 14.02 26.09 -1.92
C VAL A 165 14.88 27.04 -2.74
N ASN A 166 14.68 27.06 -4.07
CA ASN A 166 15.38 27.99 -4.95
C ASN A 166 15.01 29.48 -4.71
N ARG A 167 13.77 29.77 -4.28
CA ARG A 167 13.37 31.13 -3.88
C ARG A 167 14.03 31.54 -2.56
N VAL A 168 14.03 30.65 -1.57
CA VAL A 168 14.70 30.87 -0.27
C VAL A 168 16.20 31.12 -0.47
N ARG A 169 16.86 30.31 -1.31
CA ARG A 169 18.28 30.48 -1.64
C ARG A 169 18.56 31.84 -2.27
N ARG A 170 17.74 32.26 -3.25
CA ARG A 170 17.87 33.57 -3.90
C ARG A 170 17.65 34.72 -2.93
N ALA A 171 16.63 34.64 -2.07
CA ALA A 171 16.36 35.63 -1.04
C ALA A 171 17.55 35.78 -0.07
N ARG A 172 18.14 34.66 0.39
CA ARG A 172 19.32 34.68 1.24
C ARG A 172 20.52 35.33 0.55
N HIS A 173 20.81 34.97 -0.70
CA HIS A 173 21.90 35.61 -1.45
C HIS A 173 21.69 37.10 -1.65
N GLN A 174 20.45 37.53 -1.91
CA GLN A 174 20.13 38.94 -2.05
C GLN A 174 20.32 39.69 -0.72
N LEU A 175 19.87 39.10 0.39
CA LEU A 175 20.06 39.68 1.73
C LEU A 175 21.55 39.85 2.06
N VAL A 176 22.38 38.84 1.78
CA VAL A 176 23.84 38.90 1.96
C VAL A 176 24.47 39.95 1.05
N ARG A 177 24.04 40.06 -0.22
CA ARG A 177 24.54 41.08 -1.14
C ARG A 177 24.18 42.49 -0.66
N THR A 178 22.94 42.72 -0.22
CA THR A 178 22.50 44.01 0.32
C THR A 178 23.29 44.36 1.57
N SER A 179 23.46 43.42 2.50
CA SER A 179 24.25 43.62 3.73
C SER A 179 25.70 43.99 3.43
N ARG A 180 26.37 43.28 2.51
CA ARG A 180 27.73 43.62 2.07
C ARG A 180 27.81 44.99 1.41
N ARG A 181 26.82 45.34 0.58
CA ARG A 181 26.76 46.67 -0.07
C ARG A 181 26.59 47.77 0.97
N THR A 182 25.72 47.59 1.96
CA THR A 182 25.55 48.56 3.05
C THR A 182 26.82 48.69 3.90
N GLN A 183 27.52 47.59 4.18
CA GLN A 183 28.81 47.64 4.88
C GLN A 183 29.87 48.39 4.07
N ALA A 184 30.03 48.07 2.78
CA ALA A 184 30.97 48.76 1.91
C ALA A 184 30.67 50.27 1.81
N ILE A 185 29.39 50.66 1.70
CA ILE A 185 29.01 52.08 1.73
C ILE A 185 29.36 52.73 3.08
N MET A 186 29.16 52.05 4.20
CA MET A 186 29.54 52.58 5.53
C MET A 186 31.06 52.70 5.73
N GLU A 187 31.83 51.84 5.07
CA GLU A 187 33.30 51.87 5.06
C GLU A 187 33.85 52.95 4.10
N GLU A 188 33.22 53.11 2.94
CA GLU A 188 33.64 54.04 1.87
C GLU A 188 33.07 55.46 2.06
N ALA A 189 31.94 55.61 2.75
CA ALA A 189 31.41 56.92 3.10
C ALA A 189 32.43 57.67 3.96
N ALA A 190 32.90 58.80 3.45
CA ALA A 190 33.97 59.64 4.02
C ALA A 190 33.63 60.31 5.38
N VAL A 191 32.57 59.87 6.06
CA VAL A 191 32.08 60.42 7.32
C VAL A 191 32.36 59.43 8.44
N GLY A 192 33.14 59.84 9.43
CA GLY A 192 33.32 59.06 10.64
C GLY A 192 32.01 59.00 11.40
N MET A 193 31.58 57.80 11.80
CA MET A 193 30.38 57.61 12.62
C MET A 193 30.78 57.08 13.98
N VAL A 194 30.31 57.76 15.03
CA VAL A 194 30.38 57.29 16.41
C VAL A 194 28.98 57.39 17.02
N ALA A 195 28.46 56.28 17.53
CA ALA A 195 27.27 56.27 18.36
C ALA A 195 27.68 56.22 19.84
N LEU A 196 26.94 56.95 20.67
CA LEU A 196 27.15 57.02 22.12
C LEU A 196 25.91 56.57 22.88
N ASP A 197 26.10 56.00 24.07
CA ASP A 197 25.03 55.76 25.04
C ASP A 197 24.70 57.01 25.88
N GLN A 198 23.79 56.86 26.84
CA GLN A 198 23.33 57.94 27.72
C GLN A 198 24.45 58.47 28.64
N ASP A 199 25.47 57.65 28.90
CA ASP A 199 26.63 57.98 29.73
C ASP A 199 27.82 58.51 28.91
N GLY A 200 27.64 58.70 27.59
CA GLY A 200 28.68 59.19 26.69
C GLY A 200 29.74 58.16 26.28
N ARG A 201 29.47 56.87 26.48
CA ARG A 201 30.36 55.77 26.06
C ARG A 201 30.04 55.31 24.65
N VAL A 202 31.06 54.90 23.91
CA VAL A 202 30.95 54.47 22.52
C VAL A 202 30.18 53.17 22.40
N THR A 203 29.09 53.15 21.65
CA THR A 203 28.28 51.95 21.36
C THR A 203 28.53 51.40 19.96
N LEU A 204 28.90 52.27 19.01
CA LEU A 204 29.26 51.88 17.64
C LEU A 204 30.29 52.85 17.10
N VAL A 205 31.31 52.34 16.41
CA VAL A 205 32.31 53.15 15.71
C VAL A 205 32.66 52.51 14.38
N ASN A 206 32.72 53.30 13.30
CA ASN A 206 33.20 52.81 12.00
C ASN A 206 34.72 53.05 11.83
N PRO A 207 35.42 52.25 11.00
CA PRO A 207 36.87 52.41 10.79
C PRO A 207 37.30 53.79 10.29
N ARG A 208 36.38 54.53 9.63
CA ARG A 208 36.64 55.91 9.19
C ARG A 208 36.72 56.89 10.36
N ALA A 209 35.90 56.71 11.39
CA ALA A 209 35.98 57.50 12.62
C ALA A 209 37.33 57.28 13.32
N GLU A 210 37.83 56.04 13.41
CA GLU A 210 39.15 55.76 13.99
C GLU A 210 40.27 56.45 13.20
N HIS A 211 40.20 56.43 11.86
CA HIS A 211 41.12 57.19 11.01
C HIS A 211 41.04 58.71 11.25
N LEU A 212 39.84 59.27 11.47
CA LEU A 212 39.64 60.70 11.74
C LEU A 212 40.09 61.11 13.15
N PHE A 213 39.96 60.23 14.14
CA PHE A 213 40.48 60.44 15.50
C PHE A 213 41.98 60.15 15.61
N GLY A 214 42.59 59.52 14.60
CA GLY A 214 44.01 59.15 14.59
C GLY A 214 44.39 58.17 15.71
N SER A 215 43.41 57.52 16.32
CA SER A 215 43.56 56.61 17.45
C SER A 215 42.42 55.61 17.47
N LYS A 216 42.69 54.42 18.01
CA LYS A 216 41.70 53.34 18.11
C LYS A 216 40.62 53.74 19.12
N VAL A 217 39.35 53.63 18.73
CA VAL A 217 38.22 54.01 19.59
C VAL A 217 37.59 52.74 20.14
N VAL A 218 37.59 52.57 21.46
CA VAL A 218 37.15 51.33 22.12
C VAL A 218 35.67 51.43 22.49
N VAL A 219 34.88 50.44 22.07
CA VAL A 219 33.47 50.30 22.46
C VAL A 219 33.35 50.12 23.99
N GLY A 220 32.35 50.75 24.61
CA GLY A 220 32.11 50.76 26.05
C GLY A 220 32.94 51.78 26.84
N HIS A 221 33.86 52.49 26.19
CA HIS A 221 34.68 53.54 26.80
C HIS A 221 34.23 54.95 26.37
N PRO A 222 34.53 55.99 27.16
CA PRO A 222 34.33 57.37 26.73
C PRO A 222 35.14 57.69 25.48
N LEU A 223 34.63 58.59 24.64
CA LEU A 223 35.37 59.09 23.47
C LEU A 223 36.75 59.64 23.88
N PRO A 224 37.84 59.26 23.18
CA PRO A 224 39.17 59.75 23.50
C PRO A 224 39.26 61.28 23.30
N GLY A 225 39.73 61.98 24.33
CA GLY A 225 39.80 63.46 24.35
C GLY A 225 40.93 64.07 23.50
N LYS A 226 41.60 63.30 22.63
CA LYS A 226 42.72 63.77 21.80
C LYS A 226 42.37 63.61 20.31
N GLY A 227 42.52 64.70 19.55
CA GLY A 227 42.20 64.77 18.11
C GLY A 227 41.56 66.11 17.71
N PRO A 228 41.15 66.30 16.45
CA PRO A 228 40.59 67.57 15.93
C PRO A 228 39.27 68.02 16.61
N PHE A 229 38.72 67.22 17.52
CA PHE A 229 37.51 67.51 18.32
C PHE A 229 37.80 67.66 19.82
N ALA A 230 39.07 67.74 20.23
CA ALA A 230 39.45 67.98 21.62
C ALA A 230 38.89 69.34 22.08
N GLY A 231 37.87 69.31 22.95
CA GLY A 231 37.17 70.50 23.44
C GLY A 231 35.78 70.76 22.82
N ALA A 232 35.30 69.90 21.92
CA ALA A 232 33.93 69.98 21.41
C ALA A 232 32.93 69.68 22.54
N ARG A 233 32.20 70.72 23.00
CA ARG A 233 31.13 70.59 23.99
C ARG A 233 29.91 70.01 23.29
N PHE A 234 29.77 68.69 23.31
CA PHE A 234 28.58 68.05 22.76
C PHE A 234 27.37 68.45 23.61
N PRO A 235 26.28 68.96 23.03
CA PRO A 235 25.13 69.41 23.79
C PRO A 235 24.42 68.18 24.37
N PHE A 236 24.75 67.86 25.62
CA PHE A 236 24.03 66.90 26.46
C PHE A 236 22.78 67.60 27.03
N GLY A 237 21.80 67.82 26.17
CA GLY A 237 20.41 68.03 26.59
C GLY A 237 19.74 66.67 26.68
N SER A 238 19.03 66.41 27.78
CA SER A 238 18.26 65.20 28.08
C SER A 238 17.46 64.66 26.87
N ILE A 239 17.89 63.55 26.27
CA ILE A 239 17.15 62.88 25.20
C ILE A 239 17.27 61.35 25.35
N THR A 240 16.10 60.72 25.36
CA THR A 240 15.80 59.29 25.59
C THR A 240 16.25 58.32 24.46
N SER A 241 17.23 58.67 23.63
CA SER A 241 17.68 57.76 22.55
C SER A 241 19.12 57.95 22.12
N SER A 242 19.75 56.84 21.74
CA SER A 242 21.13 56.75 21.22
C SER A 242 21.37 57.78 20.12
N LYS A 243 22.39 58.62 20.28
CA LYS A 243 22.72 59.71 19.34
C LYS A 243 23.87 59.27 18.44
N VAL A 244 23.68 59.35 17.12
CA VAL A 244 24.71 59.05 16.12
C VAL A 244 25.38 60.36 15.71
N LEU A 245 26.68 60.50 15.98
CA LEU A 245 27.49 61.65 15.58
C LEU A 245 28.11 61.38 14.20
N GLN A 246 27.80 62.24 13.22
CA GLN A 246 28.53 62.31 11.95
C GLN A 246 29.72 63.27 12.09
N LEU A 247 30.92 62.75 11.88
CA LEU A 247 32.16 63.50 11.86
C LEU A 247 32.52 63.81 10.41
N ARG A 248 32.39 65.08 10.03
CA ARG A 248 32.86 65.58 8.73
C ARG A 248 34.27 66.16 8.89
N PRO A 249 35.18 65.94 7.92
CA PRO A 249 36.47 66.59 7.93
C PRO A 249 36.28 68.12 7.81
N ILE A 250 36.83 68.87 8.76
CA ILE A 250 36.93 70.33 8.63
C ILE A 250 38.07 70.59 7.64
N LEU A 251 37.72 70.87 6.39
CA LEU A 251 38.67 71.39 5.41
C LEU A 251 39.10 72.79 5.87
N ARG A 252 40.23 72.88 6.59
CA ARG A 252 40.94 74.15 6.75
C ARG A 252 41.61 74.48 5.43
N PHE A 253 40.95 75.28 4.60
CA PHE A 253 41.64 76.01 3.54
C PHE A 253 42.59 77.01 4.21
N LYS A 254 43.89 76.87 3.92
CA LYS A 254 44.90 77.89 4.18
C LYS A 254 44.75 79.02 3.18
#